data_AF-A0A3E1DFM7-F1
#
_entry.id   AF-A0A3E1DFM7-F1
#
_cell.length_a   1.000
_cell.length_b   1.000
_cell.length_c   1.000
_cell.angle_alpha   90.00
_cell.angle_beta   90.00
_cell.angle_gamma   90.00
#
_symmetry.space_group_name_H-M   'P 1'
#
loop_
_entity.id
_entity.type
_entity.pdbx_description
1 polymer ?
#
loop_
_entity_poly.entity_id
_entity_poly.type
_entity_poly.pdbx_seq_one_letter_code
_entity_poly.pdbx_strand_id
1 'polypeptide(L)'
;VDVSALQPDFTEMFLTRMFCPSTETTYGKNSFNQPNILGDISGFYKAFGFVMNDNAAVAFDQITVELEFMSFLELKIAYALDQAMEENIDICLSAERRFLEQHIGKWTGVFGENLAARANEAYYRNLGLLLSKFMGSELKFFGIEVDSRIKELPKSDYEGPVDCPQQTGNEMDEPLPLH
;
A
#
# COMPACT_ATOMS: atom_id res chain seq x y z
N VAL A 1 13.28 -17.47 8.44
CA VAL A 1 13.41 -16.03 8.70
C VAL A 1 13.04 -15.81 10.15
N ASP A 2 13.92 -15.22 10.95
CA ASP A 2 13.54 -14.78 12.29
C ASP A 2 12.65 -13.54 12.13
N VAL A 3 11.37 -13.68 12.46
CA VAL A 3 10.39 -12.59 12.29
C VAL A 3 10.69 -11.42 13.20
N SER A 4 11.28 -11.67 14.37
CA SER A 4 11.65 -10.61 15.31
C SER A 4 12.75 -9.70 14.77
N ALA A 5 13.66 -10.26 13.96
CA ALA A 5 14.71 -9.51 13.29
C ALA A 5 14.17 -8.54 12.20
N LEU A 6 12.96 -8.76 11.69
CA LEU A 6 12.32 -7.86 10.71
C LEU A 6 11.66 -6.63 11.34
N GLN A 7 11.35 -6.68 12.64
CA GLN A 7 10.56 -5.66 13.32
C GLN A 7 11.18 -4.26 13.27
N PRO A 8 12.52 -4.07 13.42
CA PRO A 8 13.12 -2.75 13.31
C PRO A 8 12.90 -2.14 11.93
N ASP A 9 13.23 -2.89 10.86
CA ASP A 9 13.08 -2.44 9.47
C ASP A 9 11.61 -2.15 9.16
N PHE A 10 10.68 -3.02 9.59
CA PHE A 10 9.24 -2.77 9.45
C PHE A 10 8.79 -1.46 10.09
N THR A 11 9.22 -1.22 11.33
CA THR A 11 8.83 -0.05 12.11
C THR A 11 9.32 1.22 11.43
N GLU A 12 10.59 1.26 11.02
CA GLU A 12 11.15 2.43 10.35
C GLU A 12 10.53 2.68 8.98
N MET A 13 10.35 1.63 8.17
CA MET A 13 9.87 1.78 6.80
C MET A 13 8.40 2.20 6.73
N PHE A 14 7.54 1.58 7.55
CA PHE A 14 6.09 1.67 7.39
C PHE A 14 5.35 2.42 8.50
N LEU A 15 5.96 2.65 9.67
CA LEU A 15 5.25 3.22 10.82
C LEU A 15 5.82 4.55 11.31
N THR A 16 7.13 4.62 11.57
CA THR A 16 7.73 5.79 12.25
C THR A 16 8.31 6.78 11.25
N ARG A 17 9.29 6.36 10.45
CA ARG A 17 9.97 7.25 9.49
C ARG A 17 9.21 7.40 8.18
N MET A 18 8.28 6.49 7.89
CA MET A 18 7.45 6.51 6.69
C MET A 18 8.30 6.63 5.42
N PHE A 19 9.45 5.92 5.38
CA PHE A 19 10.35 5.91 4.24
C PHE A 19 9.76 5.21 3.02
N CYS A 20 8.86 4.27 3.25
CA CYS A 20 8.08 3.62 2.22
C CYS A 20 6.63 3.51 2.74
N PRO A 21 5.87 4.62 2.74
CA PRO A 21 4.46 4.61 3.11
C PRO A 21 3.73 3.54 2.31
N SER A 22 2.84 2.81 2.97
CA SER A 22 2.12 1.68 2.38
C SER A 22 0.74 2.06 1.84
N THR A 23 0.48 3.34 1.54
CA THR A 23 -0.85 3.82 1.12
C THR A 23 -0.84 4.60 -0.20
N GLU A 24 -1.79 4.36 -1.11
CA GLU A 24 -1.86 5.03 -2.44
C GLU A 24 -1.78 6.56 -2.30
N THR A 25 -2.55 7.13 -1.37
CA THR A 25 -2.75 8.58 -1.28
C THR A 25 -1.48 9.35 -0.92
N THR A 26 -0.45 8.69 -0.39
CA THR A 26 0.87 9.30 -0.15
C THR A 26 1.73 9.46 -1.41
N TYR A 27 1.46 8.69 -2.46
CA TYR A 27 2.17 8.75 -3.75
C TYR A 27 1.50 9.72 -4.75
N GLY A 28 0.27 10.14 -4.45
CA GLY A 28 -0.45 11.14 -5.24
C GLY A 28 0.19 12.54 -5.19
N LYS A 29 0.11 13.28 -6.30
CA LYS A 29 0.65 14.66 -6.38
C LYS A 29 -0.15 15.69 -5.59
N ASN A 30 -1.47 15.52 -5.49
CA ASN A 30 -2.38 16.52 -4.95
C ASN A 30 -3.16 15.96 -3.75
N SER A 31 -2.81 16.37 -2.54
CA SER A 31 -3.49 15.95 -1.30
C SER A 31 -4.99 16.27 -1.32
N PHE A 32 -5.42 17.31 -2.05
CA PHE A 32 -6.84 17.65 -2.22
C PHE A 32 -7.67 16.58 -2.94
N ASN A 33 -7.03 15.66 -3.68
CA ASN A 33 -7.71 14.58 -4.39
C ASN A 33 -7.89 13.32 -3.53
N GLN A 34 -7.32 13.29 -2.32
CA GLN A 34 -7.38 12.12 -1.43
C GLN A 34 -8.81 11.63 -1.14
N PRO A 35 -9.80 12.49 -0.83
CA PRO A 35 -11.16 12.03 -0.59
C PRO A 35 -11.79 11.35 -1.80
N ASN A 36 -11.46 11.79 -3.02
CA ASN A 36 -11.96 11.17 -4.25
C ASN A 36 -11.36 9.79 -4.47
N ILE A 37 -10.05 9.64 -4.26
CA ILE A 37 -9.34 8.35 -4.37
C ILE A 37 -9.95 7.34 -3.38
N LEU A 38 -10.05 7.73 -2.11
CA LEU A 38 -10.62 6.87 -1.06
C LEU A 38 -12.10 6.52 -1.32
N GLY A 39 -12.86 7.47 -1.86
CA GLY A 39 -14.25 7.26 -2.25
C GLY A 39 -14.38 6.24 -3.38
N ASP A 40 -13.51 6.31 -4.39
CA ASP A 40 -13.50 5.40 -5.53
C ASP A 40 -13.12 3.98 -5.10
N ILE A 41 -12.03 3.81 -4.34
CA ILE A 41 -11.61 2.52 -3.75
C ILE A 41 -12.75 1.92 -2.91
N SER A 42 -13.37 2.71 -2.03
CA SER A 42 -14.52 2.25 -1.25
C SER A 42 -15.69 1.82 -2.13
N GLY A 43 -15.89 2.48 -3.27
CA GLY A 43 -16.88 2.12 -4.28
C GLY A 43 -16.63 0.74 -4.87
N PHE A 44 -15.38 0.44 -5.25
CA PHE A 44 -14.98 -0.90 -5.69
C PHE A 44 -15.28 -1.95 -4.63
N TYR A 45 -14.83 -1.73 -3.38
CA TYR A 45 -15.04 -2.69 -2.31
C TYR A 45 -16.53 -2.99 -2.09
N LYS A 46 -17.37 -1.94 -2.05
CA LYS A 46 -18.82 -2.09 -1.89
C LYS A 46 -19.48 -2.81 -3.06
N ALA A 47 -19.09 -2.50 -4.30
CA ALA A 47 -19.69 -3.10 -5.50
C ALA A 47 -19.50 -4.62 -5.56
N PHE A 48 -18.40 -5.14 -5.01
CA PHE A 48 -18.08 -6.56 -5.03
C PHE A 48 -18.40 -7.28 -3.70
N GLY A 49 -18.87 -6.54 -2.69
CA GLY A 49 -19.13 -7.08 -1.36
C GLY A 49 -17.85 -7.43 -0.60
N PHE A 50 -16.76 -6.71 -0.85
CA PHE A 50 -15.52 -6.82 -0.09
C PHE A 50 -15.67 -6.05 1.22
N VAL A 51 -15.60 -6.76 2.35
CA VAL A 51 -15.84 -6.22 3.69
C VAL A 51 -14.56 -6.30 4.50
N MET A 52 -14.09 -5.14 4.95
CA MET A 52 -12.96 -5.07 5.87
C MET A 52 -13.43 -5.30 7.31
N ASN A 53 -12.53 -5.81 8.15
CA ASN A 53 -12.79 -5.94 9.58
C ASN A 53 -12.75 -4.56 10.25
N ASP A 54 -13.87 -4.12 10.83
CA ASP A 54 -14.00 -2.83 11.51
C ASP A 54 -12.98 -2.63 12.66
N ASN A 55 -12.41 -3.72 13.20
CA ASN A 55 -11.40 -3.66 14.26
C ASN A 55 -9.97 -3.55 13.74
N ALA A 56 -9.74 -3.85 12.46
CA ALA A 56 -8.45 -3.65 11.82
C ALA A 56 -8.38 -2.17 11.45
N ALA A 57 -7.77 -1.34 12.31
CA ALA A 57 -7.56 0.08 12.07
C ALA A 57 -6.57 0.32 10.90
N VAL A 58 -6.97 -0.06 9.69
CA VAL A 58 -6.18 -0.08 8.46
C VAL A 58 -6.83 0.82 7.42
N ALA A 59 -6.01 1.60 6.71
CA ALA A 59 -6.47 2.48 5.66
C ALA A 59 -6.94 1.69 4.43
N PHE A 60 -8.00 2.16 3.77
CA PHE A 60 -8.61 1.45 2.63
C PHE A 60 -7.70 1.37 1.41
N ASP A 61 -6.80 2.35 1.28
CA ASP A 61 -5.78 2.47 0.24
C ASP A 61 -4.43 1.88 0.67
N GLN A 62 -4.39 1.09 1.74
CA GLN A 62 -3.18 0.37 2.11
C GLN A 62 -2.93 -0.77 1.11
N ILE A 63 -1.68 -0.95 0.68
CA ILE A 63 -1.30 -1.96 -0.31
C ILE A 63 -1.77 -3.37 0.03
N THR A 64 -1.75 -3.75 1.31
CA THR A 64 -2.21 -5.07 1.77
C THR A 64 -3.70 -5.25 1.48
N VAL A 65 -4.50 -4.22 1.73
CA VAL A 65 -5.95 -4.22 1.48
C VAL A 65 -6.23 -4.20 -0.02
N GLU A 66 -5.53 -3.36 -0.78
CA GLU A 66 -5.69 -3.31 -2.24
C GLU A 66 -5.30 -4.64 -2.90
N LEU A 67 -4.21 -5.30 -2.47
CA LEU A 67 -3.82 -6.63 -2.94
C LEU A 67 -4.81 -7.72 -2.51
N GLU A 68 -5.36 -7.62 -1.30
CA GLU A 68 -6.40 -8.54 -0.83
C GLU A 68 -7.66 -8.44 -1.68
N PHE A 69 -8.06 -7.22 -2.06
CA PHE A 69 -9.17 -6.99 -2.97
C PHE A 69 -8.90 -7.59 -4.37
N MET A 70 -7.69 -7.44 -4.91
CA MET A 70 -7.31 -8.09 -6.17
C MET A 70 -7.42 -9.62 -6.07
N SER A 71 -6.89 -10.22 -4.99
CA SER A 71 -7.03 -11.66 -4.76
C SER A 71 -8.50 -12.10 -4.59
N PHE A 72 -9.35 -11.23 -4.06
CA PHE A 72 -10.78 -11.50 -3.91
C PHE A 72 -11.52 -11.49 -5.27
N LEU A 73 -11.13 -10.61 -6.20
CA LEU A 73 -11.63 -10.63 -7.58
C LEU A 73 -11.25 -11.94 -8.28
N GLU A 74 -10.00 -12.38 -8.14
CA GLU A 74 -9.54 -13.66 -8.71
C GLU A 74 -10.34 -14.85 -8.17
N LEU A 75 -10.64 -14.86 -6.87
CA LEU A 75 -11.48 -15.91 -6.28
C LEU A 75 -12.90 -15.91 -6.86
N LYS A 76 -13.47 -14.72 -7.12
CA LYS A 76 -14.78 -14.60 -7.77
C LYS A 76 -14.75 -15.07 -9.22
N ILE A 77 -13.69 -14.77 -9.97
CA ILE A 77 -13.49 -15.25 -11.33
C ILE A 77 -13.41 -16.78 -11.34
N ALA A 78 -12.59 -17.36 -10.46
CA ALA A 78 -12.46 -18.81 -10.34
C ALA A 78 -13.82 -19.49 -10.02
N TYR A 79 -14.59 -18.92 -9.10
CA TYR A 79 -15.94 -19.40 -8.80
C TYR A 79 -16.89 -19.26 -9.99
N ALA A 80 -16.90 -18.11 -10.66
CA ALA A 80 -17.75 -17.87 -11.83
C ALA A 80 -17.41 -18.80 -13.00
N LEU A 81 -16.12 -19.14 -13.19
CA LEU A 81 -15.67 -20.13 -14.17
C LEU A 81 -16.23 -21.53 -13.86
N ASP A 82 -16.12 -21.98 -12.60
CA ASP A 82 -16.65 -23.28 -12.16
C ASP A 82 -18.18 -23.37 -12.33
N GLN A 83 -18.88 -22.25 -12.15
CA GLN A 83 -20.34 -22.15 -12.27
C GLN A 83 -20.82 -21.73 -13.67
N ALA A 84 -19.92 -21.58 -14.65
CA ALA A 84 -20.21 -21.12 -16.02
C ALA A 84 -21.00 -19.79 -16.09
N MET A 85 -20.67 -18.84 -15.21
CA MET A 85 -21.30 -17.52 -15.10
C MET A 85 -20.53 -16.48 -15.93
N GLU A 86 -20.63 -16.54 -17.26
CA GLU A 86 -19.86 -15.71 -18.19
C GLU A 86 -19.94 -14.20 -17.89
N GLU A 87 -21.14 -13.67 -17.64
CA GLU A 87 -21.33 -12.25 -17.30
C GLU A 87 -20.55 -11.83 -16.05
N ASN A 88 -20.49 -12.69 -15.02
CA ASN A 88 -19.78 -12.40 -13.79
C ASN A 88 -18.25 -12.42 -13.98
N ILE A 89 -17.75 -13.26 -14.89
CA ILE A 89 -16.33 -13.28 -15.26
C ILE A 89 -15.97 -11.94 -15.89
N ASP A 90 -16.75 -11.48 -16.88
CA ASP A 90 -16.53 -10.21 -17.56
C ASP A 90 -16.59 -9.01 -16.61
N ILE A 91 -17.54 -9.00 -15.67
CA ILE A 91 -17.66 -7.96 -14.65
C ILE A 91 -16.41 -7.92 -13.75
N CYS A 92 -15.91 -9.07 -13.31
CA CYS A 92 -14.75 -9.13 -12.43
C CYS A 92 -13.46 -8.72 -13.16
N LEU A 93 -13.22 -9.24 -14.37
CA LEU A 93 -12.07 -8.86 -15.21
C LEU A 93 -12.08 -7.36 -15.56
N SER A 94 -13.26 -6.80 -15.83
CA SER A 94 -13.42 -5.36 -16.07
C SER A 94 -13.07 -4.54 -14.83
N ALA A 95 -13.50 -4.97 -13.64
CA ALA A 95 -13.15 -4.29 -12.39
C ALA A 95 -11.69 -4.43 -12.04
N GLU A 96 -11.08 -5.59 -12.25
CA GLU A 96 -9.66 -5.84 -12.04
C GLU A 96 -8.81 -4.90 -12.91
N ARG A 97 -9.09 -4.85 -14.22
CA ARG A 97 -8.43 -3.94 -15.16
C ARG A 97 -8.56 -2.48 -14.71
N ARG A 98 -9.77 -2.06 -14.30
CA ARG A 98 -10.02 -0.69 -13.85
C ARG A 98 -9.29 -0.37 -12.54
N PHE A 99 -9.27 -1.31 -11.59
CA PHE A 99 -8.59 -1.11 -10.31
C PHE A 99 -7.08 -1.01 -10.49
N LEU A 100 -6.49 -1.84 -11.37
CA LEU A 100 -5.09 -1.71 -11.79
C LEU A 100 -4.82 -0.35 -12.44
N GLU A 101 -5.65 0.05 -13.41
CA GLU A 101 -5.46 1.29 -14.17
C GLU A 101 -5.67 2.54 -13.32
N GLN A 102 -6.55 2.49 -12.31
CA GLN A 102 -6.99 3.66 -11.55
C GLN A 102 -6.35 3.78 -10.16
N HIS A 103 -5.94 2.67 -9.55
CA HIS A 103 -5.47 2.57 -8.17
C HIS A 103 -4.13 1.83 -8.07
N ILE A 104 -4.16 0.58 -7.61
CA ILE A 104 -2.99 -0.20 -7.19
C ILE A 104 -1.86 -0.24 -8.22
N GLY A 105 -2.18 -0.30 -9.51
CA GLY A 105 -1.21 -0.37 -10.59
C GLY A 105 -0.42 0.92 -10.80
N LYS A 106 -0.95 2.06 -10.35
CA LYS A 106 -0.24 3.33 -10.48
C LYS A 106 1.01 3.34 -9.62
N TRP A 107 0.86 3.13 -8.32
CA TRP A 107 1.87 3.48 -7.34
C TRP A 107 2.73 2.31 -6.87
N THR A 108 2.23 1.08 -7.01
CA THR A 108 2.86 -0.12 -6.44
C THR A 108 4.25 -0.42 -7.01
N GLY A 109 4.50 -0.10 -8.29
CA GLY A 109 5.83 -0.25 -8.89
C GLY A 109 6.88 0.62 -8.17
N VAL A 110 6.56 1.90 -7.97
CA VAL A 110 7.40 2.88 -7.25
C VAL A 110 7.56 2.50 -5.78
N PHE A 111 6.48 2.05 -5.13
CA PHE A 111 6.54 1.52 -3.76
C PHE A 111 7.52 0.34 -3.67
N GLY A 112 7.41 -0.64 -4.58
CA GLY A 112 8.28 -1.82 -4.59
C GLY A 112 9.75 -1.49 -4.82
N GLU A 113 10.06 -0.57 -5.73
CA GLU A 113 11.42 -0.07 -5.96
C GLU A 113 11.98 0.68 -4.74
N ASN A 114 11.16 1.52 -4.09
CA ASN A 114 11.56 2.23 -2.89
C ASN A 114 11.82 1.29 -1.72
N LEU A 115 10.95 0.29 -1.54
CA LEU A 115 11.09 -0.78 -0.56
C LEU A 115 12.40 -1.55 -0.80
N ALA A 116 12.69 -1.90 -2.05
CA ALA A 116 13.92 -2.58 -2.44
C ALA A 116 15.19 -1.76 -2.19
N ALA A 117 15.13 -0.45 -2.43
CA ALA A 117 16.27 0.43 -2.28
C ALA A 117 16.59 0.79 -0.83
N ARG A 118 15.59 0.78 0.06
CA ARG A 118 15.71 1.32 1.44
C ARG A 118 15.74 0.25 2.52
N ALA A 119 15.29 -0.98 2.23
CA ALA A 119 15.27 -2.05 3.20
C ALA A 119 16.67 -2.52 3.60
N ASN A 120 16.93 -2.60 4.91
CA ASN A 120 18.14 -3.18 5.47
C ASN A 120 18.08 -4.72 5.43
N GLU A 121 16.87 -5.27 5.56
CA GLU A 121 16.66 -6.72 5.54
C GLU A 121 16.46 -7.25 4.12
N ALA A 122 17.15 -8.36 3.80
CA ALA A 122 17.06 -9.00 2.49
C ALA A 122 15.62 -9.43 2.17
N TYR A 123 14.83 -9.73 3.20
CA TYR A 123 13.41 -10.08 3.08
C TYR A 123 12.62 -8.95 2.40
N TYR A 124 12.65 -7.73 2.97
CA TYR A 124 11.92 -6.59 2.43
C TYR A 124 12.48 -6.15 1.08
N ARG A 125 13.80 -6.26 0.87
CA ARG A 125 14.39 -6.00 -0.45
C ARG A 125 13.82 -6.90 -1.53
N ASN A 126 13.82 -8.21 -1.27
CA ASN A 126 13.30 -9.20 -2.22
C ASN A 126 11.79 -9.05 -2.42
N LEU A 127 11.05 -8.70 -1.36
CA LEU A 127 9.62 -8.44 -1.43
C LEU A 127 9.31 -7.24 -2.34
N GLY A 128 10.04 -6.13 -2.20
CA GLY A 128 9.88 -4.96 -3.07
C GLY A 128 10.18 -5.25 -4.54
N LEU A 129 11.26 -6.00 -4.80
CA LEU A 129 11.63 -6.43 -6.17
C LEU A 129 10.58 -7.36 -6.78
N LEU A 130 10.06 -8.32 -5.99
CA LEU A 130 9.01 -9.23 -6.43
C LEU A 130 7.75 -8.46 -6.78
N LEU A 131 7.31 -7.58 -5.89
CA LEU A 131 6.11 -6.79 -6.05
C LEU A 131 6.17 -5.86 -7.27
N SER A 132 7.30 -5.17 -7.48
CA SER A 132 7.50 -4.31 -8.66
C SER A 132 7.43 -5.13 -9.96
N LYS A 133 8.10 -6.30 -10.01
CA LYS A 133 8.05 -7.20 -11.17
C LYS A 133 6.66 -7.80 -11.41
N PHE A 134 5.98 -8.19 -10.34
CA PHE A 134 4.62 -8.70 -10.39
C PHE A 134 3.69 -7.63 -10.99
N MET A 135 3.68 -6.43 -10.41
CA MET A 135 2.84 -5.34 -10.89
C MET A 135 3.14 -4.96 -12.35
N GLY A 136 4.41 -4.88 -12.74
CA GLY A 136 4.79 -4.65 -14.13
C GLY A 136 4.30 -5.74 -15.10
N SER A 137 4.20 -6.98 -14.62
CA SER A 137 3.66 -8.10 -15.41
C SER A 137 2.15 -8.03 -15.54
N GLU A 138 1.43 -7.69 -14.46
CA GLU A 138 -0.02 -7.49 -14.46
C GLU A 138 -0.42 -6.37 -15.42
N LEU A 139 0.22 -5.20 -15.30
CA LEU A 139 -0.02 -4.06 -16.19
C LEU A 139 0.20 -4.43 -17.66
N LYS A 140 1.26 -5.18 -17.95
CA LYS A 140 1.55 -5.67 -19.30
C LYS A 140 0.51 -6.67 -19.79
N PHE A 141 0.05 -7.57 -18.93
CA PHE A 141 -0.98 -8.56 -19.26
C PHE A 141 -2.30 -7.88 -19.65
N PHE A 142 -2.70 -6.84 -18.93
CA PHE A 142 -3.91 -6.06 -19.22
C PHE A 142 -3.72 -4.96 -20.28
N GLY A 143 -2.50 -4.77 -20.80
CA GLY A 143 -2.17 -3.71 -21.76
C GLY A 143 -2.41 -2.30 -21.20
N ILE A 144 -2.15 -2.10 -19.90
CA ILE A 144 -2.32 -0.82 -19.21
C ILE A 144 -1.00 -0.06 -19.25
N GLU A 145 -1.05 1.15 -19.80
CA GLU A 145 0.03 2.14 -19.72
C GLU A 145 -0.24 3.06 -18.53
N VAL A 146 0.59 2.98 -17.50
CA VAL A 146 0.45 3.82 -16.31
C VAL A 146 1.14 5.16 -16.54
N ASP A 147 0.42 6.23 -16.29
CA ASP A 147 0.97 7.58 -16.30
C ASP A 147 1.99 7.75 -15.14
N SER A 148 3.25 7.96 -15.50
CA SER A 148 4.41 8.05 -14.59
C SER A 148 4.45 9.30 -13.71
N ARG A 149 3.38 10.11 -13.66
CA ARG A 149 3.27 11.32 -12.83
C ARG A 149 3.06 11.02 -11.34
N ILE A 150 3.93 10.20 -10.76
CA ILE A 150 3.92 9.81 -9.35
C ILE A 150 4.93 10.65 -8.60
N LYS A 151 4.64 10.95 -7.33
CA LYS A 151 5.62 11.61 -6.47
C LYS A 151 6.70 10.61 -6.11
N GLU A 152 7.91 10.79 -6.64
CA GLU A 152 9.08 10.12 -6.08
C GLU A 152 9.28 10.61 -4.65
N LEU A 153 9.38 9.67 -3.71
CA LEU A 153 9.70 10.01 -2.33
C LEU A 153 11.18 10.41 -2.26
N PRO A 154 11.51 11.50 -1.53
CA PRO A 154 12.90 11.91 -1.38
C PRO A 154 13.75 10.75 -0.86
N LYS A 155 15.00 10.67 -1.34
CA LYS A 155 15.99 9.76 -0.77
C LYS A 155 16.28 10.22 0.65
N SER A 156 16.34 9.28 1.60
CA SER A 156 16.74 9.62 2.97
C SER A 156 18.26 9.74 2.99
N ASP A 157 18.78 10.91 3.36
CA ASP A 157 20.22 11.15 3.54
C ASP A 157 20.68 10.79 4.97
N TYR A 158 19.90 10.00 5.73
CA TYR A 158 20.12 9.80 7.16
C TYR A 158 20.77 8.44 7.47
N GLU A 159 22.02 8.46 7.93
CA GLU A 159 22.82 7.26 8.28
C GLU A 159 22.86 6.92 9.79
N GLY A 160 22.07 7.62 10.64
CA GLY A 160 22.12 7.45 12.09
C GLY A 160 21.10 6.45 12.68
N PRO A 161 21.33 5.94 13.92
CA PRO A 161 20.26 5.40 14.76
C PRO A 161 19.35 6.54 15.21
N VAL A 162 18.04 6.39 15.04
CA VAL A 162 17.05 7.36 15.55
C VAL A 162 16.63 6.93 16.95
N ASP A 163 16.80 7.84 17.91
CA ASP A 163 16.21 7.70 19.23
C ASP A 163 14.68 7.83 19.14
N CYS A 164 13.98 6.84 19.66
CA CYS A 164 12.55 6.93 19.91
C CYS A 164 12.27 8.07 20.91
N PRO A 165 11.40 9.05 20.60
CA PRO A 165 11.10 10.17 21.51
C PRO A 165 10.40 9.76 22.83
N GLN A 166 10.17 8.47 23.06
CA GLN A 166 9.40 7.96 24.20
C GLN A 166 10.25 7.38 25.34
N GLN A 167 11.56 7.64 25.38
CA GLN A 167 12.39 7.31 26.54
C GLN A 167 12.97 8.55 27.24
N THR A 168 12.13 9.50 27.61
CA THR A 168 12.41 10.38 28.76
C THR A 168 11.13 10.57 29.58
N GLY A 169 10.60 9.48 30.11
CA GLY A 169 9.75 9.53 31.30
C GLY A 169 10.64 9.53 32.53
N ASN A 170 11.09 10.71 32.96
CA ASN A 170 11.42 11.04 34.36
C ASN A 170 11.91 12.49 34.44
N GLU A 171 10.96 13.40 34.62
CA GLU A 171 10.96 14.55 35.55
C GLU A 171 9.85 15.51 35.10
N MET A 172 8.81 15.64 35.92
CA MET A 172 7.82 16.70 35.76
C MET A 172 8.47 18.01 36.16
N ASP A 173 8.91 18.80 35.19
CA ASP A 173 9.28 20.20 35.43
C ASP A 173 8.06 21.00 35.90
N GLU A 174 8.28 21.83 36.93
CA GLU A 174 7.30 22.70 37.59
C GLU A 174 6.43 23.51 36.61
N PRO A 175 5.16 23.79 36.97
CA PRO A 175 4.29 24.60 36.12
C PRO A 175 4.80 26.05 36.06
N LEU A 176 4.99 26.57 34.84
CA LEU A 176 5.37 27.95 34.57
C LEU A 176 4.35 28.95 35.15
N PRO A 177 4.81 30.11 35.68
CA PRO A 177 3.94 31.11 36.27
C PRO A 177 3.12 31.83 35.20
N LEU A 178 1.82 31.96 35.45
CA LEU A 178 0.91 32.77 34.65
C LEU A 178 1.19 34.26 34.90
N HIS A 179 1.52 34.99 33.84
CA HIS A 179 1.40 36.44 33.74
C HIS A 179 0.39 36.80 32.66
#